data_AF-B3QV29-F1
#
_entry.id   AF-B3QV29-F1
#
_cell.length_a   1.000
_cell.length_b   1.000
_cell.length_c   1.000
_cell.angle_alpha   90.00
_cell.angle_beta   90.00
_cell.angle_gamma   90.00
#
_symmetry.space_group_name_H-M   'P 1'
#
loop_
_entity.id
_entity.type
_entity.pdbx_description
1 polymer ?
#
loop_
_entity_poly.entity_id
_entity_poly.type
_entity_poly.pdbx_seq_one_letter_code
_entity_poly.pdbx_strand_id
1 'polypeptide(L)'
;MQQEMLSKGFIEKTFLDYYAKGHHQEFYLADNFNNLKSYFPVFEHEHPKKLKDVAVSLVQAGLVQGSISDYNHVITVCISGITRDGYIYLRSIS
;
A
#
# COMPACT_ATOMS: atom_id res chain seq x y z
N MET A 1 -26.35 2.30 -1.67
CA MET A 1 -25.28 2.27 -0.65
C MET A 1 -24.04 2.76 -1.34
N GLN A 2 -23.58 3.94 -0.95
CA GLN A 2 -22.53 4.71 -1.62
C GLN A 2 -21.24 3.88 -1.69
N GLN A 3 -20.64 3.81 -2.88
CA GLN A 3 -19.22 3.54 -3.03
C GLN A 3 -18.47 4.62 -2.23
N GLU A 4 -18.16 4.36 -0.97
CA GLU A 4 -17.08 5.09 -0.32
C GLU A 4 -15.84 4.82 -1.18
N MET A 5 -15.43 5.80 -1.99
CA MET A 5 -14.10 5.80 -2.60
C MET A 5 -13.12 5.55 -1.45
N LEU A 6 -12.39 4.44 -1.49
CA LEU A 6 -11.54 4.02 -0.38
C LEU A 6 -10.59 5.18 -0.04
N SER A 7 -10.72 5.75 1.16
CA SER A 7 -9.98 6.95 1.52
C SER A 7 -8.47 6.66 1.55
N LYS A 8 -7.64 7.69 1.39
CA LYS A 8 -6.17 7.54 1.54
C LYS A 8 -5.82 6.85 2.86
N GLY A 9 -6.42 7.30 3.96
CA GLY A 9 -6.19 6.72 5.29
C GLY A 9 -6.63 5.26 5.40
N PHE A 10 -7.71 4.85 4.72
CA PHE A 10 -8.11 3.44 4.68
C PHE A 10 -7.05 2.57 3.99
N ILE A 11 -6.53 3.04 2.85
CA ILE A 11 -5.49 2.34 2.09
C ILE A 11 -4.20 2.25 2.92
N GLU A 12 -3.77 3.36 3.54
CA GLU A 12 -2.60 3.39 4.43
C GLU A 12 -2.73 2.40 5.59
N LYS A 13 -3.88 2.45 6.29
CA LYS A 13 -4.18 1.54 7.40
C LYS A 13 -4.11 0.09 6.95
N THR A 14 -4.65 -0.23 5.78
CA THR A 14 -4.66 -1.61 5.27
C THR A 14 -3.25 -2.14 4.98
N PHE A 15 -2.39 -1.34 4.33
CA PHE A 15 -0.99 -1.72 4.08
C PHE A 15 -0.23 -1.98 5.38
N LEU A 16 -0.36 -1.08 6.34
CA LEU A 16 0.37 -1.17 7.59
C LEU A 16 -0.16 -2.31 8.47
N ASP A 17 -1.49 -2.45 8.59
CA ASP A 17 -2.13 -3.50 9.38
C ASP A 17 -1.80 -4.90 8.87
N TYR A 18 -1.65 -5.06 7.55
CA TYR A 18 -1.22 -6.32 6.95
C TYR A 18 0.13 -6.81 7.50
N TYR A 19 1.15 -5.98 7.40
CA TYR A 19 2.48 -6.35 7.90
C TYR A 19 2.52 -6.34 9.44
N ALA A 20 1.70 -5.52 10.09
CA ALA A 20 1.57 -5.51 11.55
C ALA A 20 1.01 -6.84 12.11
N LYS A 21 0.17 -7.53 11.33
CA LYS A 21 -0.35 -8.87 11.65
C LYS A 21 0.66 -10.01 11.41
N GLY A 22 1.88 -9.69 10.94
CA GLY A 22 2.93 -10.67 10.68
C GLY A 22 2.84 -11.32 9.30
N HIS A 23 2.10 -10.73 8.35
CA HIS A 23 2.17 -11.17 6.96
C HIS A 23 3.51 -10.78 6.32
N HIS A 24 3.99 -11.59 5.38
CA HIS A 24 5.31 -11.44 4.76
C HIS A 24 5.27 -11.37 3.23
N GLN A 25 4.08 -11.42 2.63
CA GLN A 25 3.96 -11.34 1.18
C GLN A 25 4.24 -9.92 0.70
N GLU A 26 4.91 -9.84 -0.44
CA GLU A 26 5.28 -8.57 -1.04
C GLU A 26 4.15 -8.01 -1.91
N PHE A 27 3.94 -6.70 -1.80
CA PHE A 27 3.00 -5.98 -2.64
C PHE A 27 3.72 -5.31 -3.80
N TYR A 28 3.19 -5.52 -5.00
CA TYR A 28 3.72 -5.05 -6.25
C TYR A 28 2.67 -4.21 -6.96
N LEU A 29 2.97 -2.91 -7.09
CA LEU A 29 2.04 -1.90 -7.58
C LEU A 29 2.66 -1.08 -8.69
N ALA A 30 1.97 -1.03 -9.83
CA ALA A 30 2.25 -0.16 -10.97
C ALA A 30 0.92 0.39 -11.51
N ASP A 31 0.99 1.33 -12.46
CA ASP A 31 -0.24 1.95 -13.01
C ASP A 31 -1.22 0.96 -13.63
N ASN A 32 -0.71 -0.15 -14.15
CA ASN A 32 -1.50 -1.20 -14.82
C ASN A 32 -1.44 -2.56 -14.11
N PHE A 33 -0.76 -2.66 -12.96
CA PHE A 33 -0.58 -3.92 -12.24
C PHE A 33 -0.76 -3.72 -10.74
N ASN A 34 -1.52 -4.62 -10.11
CA ASN A 34 -1.80 -4.57 -8.68
C ASN A 34 -2.06 -6.00 -8.18
N ASN A 35 -1.10 -6.57 -7.44
CA ASN A 35 -1.29 -7.90 -6.83
C ASN A 35 -2.10 -7.88 -5.53
N LEU A 36 -2.50 -6.71 -5.02
CA LEU A 36 -3.33 -6.58 -3.82
C LEU A 36 -4.72 -7.17 -4.01
N LYS A 37 -5.25 -7.27 -5.23
CA LYS A 37 -6.58 -7.87 -5.46
C LYS A 37 -6.69 -9.28 -4.87
N SER A 38 -5.57 -10.01 -4.85
CA SER A 38 -5.48 -11.35 -4.27
C SER A 38 -5.49 -11.36 -2.74
N TYR A 39 -5.17 -10.24 -2.09
CA TYR A 39 -5.06 -10.11 -0.63
C TYR A 39 -6.21 -9.29 -0.03
N PHE A 40 -6.70 -8.31 -0.78
CA PHE A 40 -7.75 -7.36 -0.39
C PHE A 40 -8.75 -7.23 -1.54
N PRO A 41 -9.80 -8.07 -1.57
CA PRO A 41 -10.85 -7.98 -2.59
C PRO A 41 -11.49 -6.59 -2.65
N VAL A 42 -11.51 -5.86 -1.52
CA VAL A 42 -12.01 -4.48 -1.46
C VAL A 42 -11.26 -3.53 -2.41
N PHE A 43 -10.00 -3.82 -2.75
CA PHE A 43 -9.19 -3.05 -3.71
C PHE A 43 -9.36 -3.48 -5.16
N GLU A 44 -10.22 -4.46 -5.45
CA GLU A 44 -10.46 -4.94 -6.81
C GLU A 44 -11.00 -3.85 -7.75
N HIS A 45 -11.85 -2.98 -7.21
CA HIS A 45 -12.49 -1.89 -7.92
C HIS A 45 -11.78 -0.54 -7.75
N GLU A 46 -10.72 -0.47 -6.94
CA GLU A 46 -9.97 0.77 -6.71
C GLU A 46 -8.97 1.03 -7.86
N HIS A 47 -8.77 2.31 -8.19
CA HIS A 47 -7.86 2.70 -9.27
C HIS A 47 -6.41 2.32 -8.91
N PRO A 48 -5.71 1.48 -9.71
CA PRO A 48 -4.35 1.00 -9.38
C PRO A 48 -3.36 2.12 -9.12
N LYS A 49 -3.44 3.21 -9.91
CA LYS A 49 -2.67 4.44 -9.69
C LYS A 49 -2.80 5.00 -8.26
N LYS A 50 -4.01 5.02 -7.69
CA LYS A 50 -4.22 5.55 -6.33
C LYS A 50 -3.59 4.66 -5.27
N LEU A 51 -3.70 3.34 -5.42
CA LEU A 51 -3.02 2.39 -4.54
C LEU A 51 -1.49 2.55 -4.63
N LYS A 52 -0.97 2.68 -5.86
CA LYS A 52 0.44 2.95 -6.15
C LYS A 52 0.90 4.25 -5.49
N ASP A 53 0.16 5.36 -5.66
CA ASP A 53 0.54 6.67 -5.11
C ASP A 53 0.59 6.66 -3.57
N VAL A 54 -0.34 5.94 -2.91
CA VAL A 54 -0.29 5.73 -1.46
C VAL A 54 0.90 4.87 -1.06
N ALA A 55 1.16 3.78 -1.78
CA ALA A 55 2.31 2.92 -1.54
C ALA A 55 3.65 3.67 -1.68
N VAL A 56 3.81 4.49 -2.74
CA VAL A 56 4.95 5.41 -2.91
C VAL A 56 5.09 6.29 -1.67
N SER A 57 4.00 6.90 -1.22
CA SER A 57 4.00 7.82 -0.08
C SER A 57 4.45 7.12 1.21
N LEU A 58 3.99 5.89 1.46
CA LEU A 58 4.38 5.11 2.64
C LEU A 58 5.86 4.73 2.63
N VAL A 59 6.40 4.34 1.46
CA VAL A 59 7.82 3.99 1.32
C VAL A 59 8.69 5.23 1.50
N GLN A 60 8.34 6.35 0.85
CA GLN A 60 9.07 7.62 0.98
C GLN A 60 9.03 8.19 2.40
N ALA A 61 7.91 8.02 3.11
CA ALA A 61 7.78 8.41 4.51
C ALA A 61 8.52 7.47 5.48
N GLY A 62 9.12 6.37 4.99
CA GLY A 62 9.82 5.39 5.82
C GLY A 62 8.89 4.60 6.75
N LEU A 63 7.58 4.56 6.46
CA LEU A 63 6.59 3.84 7.27
C LEU A 63 6.54 2.35 6.92
N VAL A 64 6.92 2.00 5.70
CA VAL A 64 7.01 0.61 5.23
C VAL A 64 8.40 0.33 4.68
N GLN A 65 8.81 -0.93 4.75
CA GLN A 65 9.99 -1.41 4.05
C GLN A 65 9.59 -1.68 2.60
N GLY A 66 10.28 -1.05 1.67
CA GLY A 66 9.96 -1.17 0.26
C GLY A 66 10.95 -0.46 -0.63
N SER A 67 10.77 -0.62 -1.93
CA SER A 67 11.57 0.02 -2.97
C SER A 67 10.67 0.64 -4.03
N ILE A 68 11.15 1.74 -4.62
CA ILE A 68 10.51 2.41 -5.74
C ILE A 68 11.47 2.31 -6.92
N SER A 69 11.00 1.75 -8.01
CA SER A 69 11.75 1.58 -9.25
C SER A 69 11.05 2.31 -10.37
N ASP A 70 11.82 2.99 -11.22
CA ASP A 70 11.34 3.55 -12.48
C ASP A 70 12.03 2.80 -13.62
N TYR A 71 11.23 2.09 -14.42
CA TYR A 71 11.72 1.38 -15.59
C TYR A 71 10.79 1.65 -16.78
N ASN A 72 11.34 2.13 -17.89
CA ASN A 72 10.58 2.48 -19.09
C ASN A 72 9.38 3.41 -18.81
N HIS A 73 9.55 4.41 -17.95
CA HIS A 73 8.49 5.33 -17.50
C HIS A 73 7.34 4.66 -16.73
N VAL A 74 7.56 3.43 -16.24
CA VAL A 74 6.63 2.72 -15.38
C VAL A 74 7.20 2.74 -13.96
N ILE A 75 6.58 3.57 -13.11
CA ILE A 75 6.87 3.58 -11.68
C ILE A 75 6.25 2.35 -11.05
N THR A 76 7.09 1.54 -10.42
CA THR A 76 6.70 0.35 -9.67
C THR A 76 7.10 0.51 -8.21
N VAL A 77 6.20 0.15 -7.30
CA VAL A 77 6.47 0.09 -5.87
C VAL A 77 6.41 -1.35 -5.42
N CYS A 78 7.45 -1.78 -4.71
CA CYS A 78 7.46 -3.01 -3.94
C CYS A 78 7.40 -2.69 -2.46
N ILE A 79 6.49 -3.30 -1.71
CA ILE A 79 6.46 -3.24 -0.25
C ILE A 79 6.67 -4.66 0.28
N SER A 80 7.52 -4.81 1.29
CA SER A 80 7.90 -6.11 1.88
C SER A 80 7.73 -6.17 3.39
N GLY A 81 7.42 -5.05 4.06
CA GLY A 81 7.28 -5.03 5.51
C GLY A 81 6.84 -3.68 6.07
N ILE A 82 6.68 -3.63 7.38
CA ILE A 82 6.40 -2.40 8.14
C ILE A 82 7.63 -2.00 8.96
N THR A 83 7.91 -0.70 9.06
CA THR A 83 8.99 -0.19 9.91
C THR A 83 8.48 0.07 11.33
N ARG A 84 9.40 0.36 12.27
CA ARG A 84 9.02 0.79 13.61
C ARG A 84 8.14 2.06 13.59
N ASP A 85 8.47 3.01 12.72
CA ASP A 85 7.72 4.25 12.58
C ASP A 85 6.35 4.00 11.94
N GLY A 86 6.26 3.06 11.00
CA GLY A 86 4.99 2.56 10.47
C GLY A 86 4.08 1.99 11.55
N TYR A 87 4.61 1.20 12.49
CA TYR A 87 3.83 0.67 13.61
C TYR A 87 3.30 1.79 14.52
N ILE A 88 4.12 2.81 14.79
CA ILE A 88 3.71 3.96 15.61
C ILE A 88 2.63 4.75 14.89
N TYR A 89 2.83 5.04 13.60
CA TYR A 89 1.85 5.75 12.77
C TYR A 89 0.53 5.00 12.69
N LEU A 90 0.55 3.67 12.45
CA LEU A 90 -0.65 2.84 12.41
C LEU A 90 -1.48 3.00 13.70
N ARG A 91 -0.84 3.02 14.87
CA ARG A 91 -1.54 3.24 16.16
C ARG A 91 -2.13 4.64 16.30
N SER A 92 -1.58 5.63 15.63
CA SER A 92 -2.08 7.02 15.65
C SER A 92 -3.29 7.26 14.74
N ILE A 93 -3.46 6.43 13.71
CA ILE A 93 -4.59 6.50 12.76
C ILE A 93 -5.63 5.40 12.97
N SER A 94 -5.45 4.55 14.00
CA SER A 94 -6.29 3.37 14.26
C SER A 94 -7.58 3.69 14.97
#